data_AF-A0A6C0JVX6-F1
#
_entry.id   AF-A0A6C0JVX6-F1
#
_cell.length_a   1.000
_cell.length_b   1.000
_cell.length_c   1.000
_cell.angle_alpha   90.00
_cell.angle_beta   90.00
_cell.angle_gamma   90.00
#
_symmetry.space_group_name_H-M   'P 1'
#
loop_
_entity.id
_entity.type
_entity.pdbx_description
1 polymer ?
#
loop_
_entity_poly.entity_id
_entity_poly.type
_entity_poly.pdbx_seq_one_letter_code
_entity_poly.pdbx_strand_id
1 'polypeptide(L)'
;MNILAISTAVVWVDFLVILITKKVFVLNTFLNEWYDTYKLTGSLLDCLVFILVIMLAFFTLPNGSPMAISCLAIVYQILHDILLYVCVVIPLPQGENAIIDLFKKYVGRGGVATLVGDSIMMATMMGIIFTIRKYTKTMLAFLLMLGIYSIGYMVYS
;
A
#
# COMPACT_ATOMS: atom_id res chain seq x y z
N MET A 1 6.10 0.71 -18.61
CA MET A 1 5.60 1.22 -17.31
C MET A 1 4.54 2.29 -17.55
N ASN A 2 3.36 2.21 -16.93
CA ASN A 2 2.30 3.23 -17.02
C ASN A 2 1.99 3.73 -15.60
N ILE A 3 2.55 4.89 -15.23
CA ILE A 3 2.43 5.42 -13.87
C ILE A 3 0.99 5.72 -13.47
N LEU A 4 0.15 6.20 -14.41
CA LEU A 4 -1.26 6.44 -14.13
C LEU A 4 -1.96 5.15 -13.75
N ALA A 5 -1.71 4.05 -14.48
CA ALA A 5 -2.30 2.75 -14.13
C ALA A 5 -1.81 2.23 -12.76
N ILE A 6 -0.53 2.44 -12.43
CA ILE A 6 0.04 2.07 -11.12
C ILE A 6 -0.66 2.86 -10.02
N SER A 7 -0.66 4.19 -10.10
CA SER A 7 -1.29 5.05 -9.09
C SER A 7 -2.78 4.78 -8.95
N THR A 8 -3.51 4.60 -10.07
CA THR A 8 -4.95 4.27 -10.03
C THR A 8 -5.17 2.95 -9.29
N ALA A 9 -4.43 1.90 -9.60
CA ALA A 9 -4.60 0.60 -8.96
C ALA A 9 -4.31 0.66 -7.45
N VAL A 10 -3.22 1.32 -7.06
CA VAL A 10 -2.82 1.45 -5.66
C VAL A 10 -3.89 2.19 -4.84
N VAL A 11 -4.36 3.34 -5.34
CA VAL A 11 -5.41 4.13 -4.67
C VAL A 11 -6.70 3.33 -4.51
N TRP A 12 -7.13 2.59 -5.54
CA TRP A 12 -8.35 1.79 -5.44
C TRP A 12 -8.21 0.61 -4.49
N VAL A 13 -7.05 -0.05 -4.43
CA VAL A 13 -6.81 -1.12 -3.46
C VAL A 13 -6.78 -0.58 -2.04
N ASP A 14 -6.10 0.54 -1.78
CA ASP A 14 -6.09 1.18 -0.46
C ASP A 14 -7.50 1.60 -0.02
N PHE A 15 -8.29 2.21 -0.91
CA PHE A 15 -9.70 2.50 -0.64
C PHE A 15 -10.49 1.26 -0.20
N LEU A 16 -10.33 0.14 -0.92
CA LEU A 16 -11.01 -1.12 -0.58
C LEU A 16 -10.56 -1.67 0.78
N VAL A 17 -9.27 -1.56 1.10
CA VAL A 17 -8.72 -1.98 2.40
C VAL A 17 -9.31 -1.14 3.52
N ILE A 18 -9.36 0.19 3.38
CA ILE A 18 -10.00 1.08 4.38
C ILE A 18 -11.48 0.72 4.52
N LEU A 19 -12.20 0.55 3.41
CA LEU A 19 -13.62 0.22 3.42
C LEU A 19 -13.89 -1.10 4.17
N ILE A 20 -13.13 -2.15 3.87
CA ILE A 20 -13.27 -3.46 4.52
C ILE A 20 -12.93 -3.35 6.00
N THR A 21 -11.82 -2.67 6.33
CA THR A 21 -11.34 -2.52 7.71
C THR A 21 -12.36 -1.77 8.57
N LYS A 22 -12.96 -0.68 8.05
CA LYS A 22 -13.90 0.15 8.81
C LYS A 22 -15.34 -0.38 8.85
N LYS A 23 -15.81 -1.10 7.82
CA LYS A 23 -17.23 -1.47 7.70
C LYS A 23 -17.52 -2.97 7.87
N VAL A 24 -16.59 -3.83 7.48
CA VAL A 24 -16.85 -5.28 7.42
C VAL A 24 -16.24 -6.02 8.61
N PHE A 25 -15.14 -5.51 9.16
CA PHE A 25 -14.39 -6.23 10.19
C PHE A 25 -14.50 -5.60 11.59
N VAL A 26 -15.10 -6.36 12.52
CA VAL A 26 -14.98 -6.16 13.99
C VAL A 26 -13.60 -6.67 14.45
N LEU A 27 -12.53 -6.23 13.80
CA LEU A 27 -11.18 -6.53 14.22
C LEU A 27 -10.62 -5.26 14.88
N ASN A 28 -10.45 -5.37 16.19
CA ASN A 28 -9.87 -4.39 17.11
C ASN A 28 -8.35 -4.26 16.87
N THR A 29 -7.94 -4.23 15.59
CA THR A 29 -6.61 -4.54 15.08
C THR A 29 -6.01 -3.30 14.46
N PHE A 30 -4.80 -2.95 14.88
CA PHE A 30 -3.84 -2.07 14.21
C PHE A 30 -4.32 -1.10 13.12
N LEU A 31 -4.79 -1.60 11.97
CA LEU A 31 -5.28 -0.81 10.83
C LEU A 31 -6.36 0.21 11.20
N ASN A 32 -7.25 -0.09 12.15
CA ASN A 32 -8.22 0.91 12.62
C ASN A 32 -7.53 2.06 13.35
N GLU A 33 -6.60 1.76 14.27
CA GLU A 33 -5.82 2.78 14.98
C GLU A 33 -4.94 3.58 14.00
N TRP A 34 -4.39 2.92 12.96
CA TRP A 34 -3.62 3.55 11.88
C TRP A 34 -4.43 4.61 11.14
N TYR A 35 -5.58 4.22 10.58
CA TYR A 35 -6.41 5.12 9.78
C TYR A 35 -7.14 6.17 10.62
N ASP A 36 -7.48 5.89 11.88
CA ASP A 36 -8.11 6.87 12.77
C ASP A 36 -7.10 7.92 13.27
N THR A 37 -5.85 7.52 13.49
CA THR A 37 -4.78 8.42 13.98
C THR A 37 -4.18 9.25 12.85
N TYR A 38 -3.71 8.62 11.77
CA TYR A 38 -2.94 9.31 10.73
C TYR A 38 -3.77 9.70 9.51
N LYS A 39 -4.98 9.16 9.38
CA LYS A 39 -5.95 9.56 8.37
C LYS A 39 -5.34 9.58 6.95
N LEU A 40 -5.44 10.72 6.27
CA LEU A 40 -4.90 10.91 4.92
C LEU A 40 -3.40 10.68 4.85
N THR A 41 -2.65 11.01 5.91
CA THR A 41 -1.21 10.80 5.95
C THR A 41 -0.89 9.30 5.92
N GLY A 42 -1.64 8.49 6.66
CA GLY A 42 -1.46 7.04 6.68
C GLY A 42 -1.70 6.44 5.28
N SER A 43 -2.88 6.71 4.72
CA SER A 43 -3.24 6.27 3.36
C SER A 43 -2.25 6.75 2.28
N LEU A 44 -1.76 7.99 2.38
CA LEU A 44 -0.78 8.53 1.45
C LEU A 44 0.56 7.76 1.53
N LEU A 45 1.04 7.47 2.75
CA LEU A 45 2.26 6.71 2.94
C LEU A 45 2.13 5.29 2.39
N ASP A 46 0.99 4.62 2.65
CA ASP A 46 0.67 3.30 2.11
C ASP A 46 0.68 3.34 0.58
N CYS A 47 0.01 4.33 -0.03
CA CYS A 47 0.01 4.47 -1.47
C CYS A 47 1.42 4.71 -2.06
N LEU A 48 2.21 5.59 -1.44
CA LEU A 48 3.52 5.95 -1.95
C LEU A 48 4.49 4.77 -1.90
N VAL A 49 4.51 3.98 -0.82
CA VAL A 49 5.42 2.83 -0.72
C VAL A 49 5.12 1.80 -1.80
N PHE A 50 3.84 1.47 -2.04
CA PHE A 50 3.46 0.52 -3.09
C PHE A 50 3.84 1.04 -4.49
N ILE A 51 3.61 2.33 -4.78
CA ILE A 51 4.01 2.94 -6.05
C ILE A 51 5.52 2.81 -6.26
N LEU A 52 6.33 3.17 -5.25
CA LEU A 52 7.79 3.12 -5.33
C LEU A 52 8.31 1.69 -5.56
N VAL A 53 7.79 0.72 -4.82
CA VAL A 53 8.17 -0.69 -4.94
C VAL A 53 7.82 -1.26 -6.32
N ILE A 54 6.62 -0.97 -6.82
CA ILE A 54 6.19 -1.42 -8.16
C ILE A 54 7.05 -0.76 -9.23
N MET A 55 7.34 0.54 -9.12
CA MET A 55 8.23 1.24 -10.04
C MET A 55 9.63 0.63 -10.05
N LEU A 56 10.18 0.29 -8.88
CA LEU A 56 11.46 -0.38 -8.75
C LEU A 56 11.45 -1.74 -9.48
N ALA A 57 10.39 -2.54 -9.33
CA ALA A 57 10.25 -3.81 -10.06
C ALA A 57 10.25 -3.61 -11.59
N PHE A 58 9.57 -2.57 -12.09
CA PHE A 58 9.60 -2.22 -13.52
C PHE A 58 10.97 -1.70 -13.97
N PHE A 59 11.73 -1.01 -13.13
CA PHE A 59 13.09 -0.56 -13.47
C PHE A 59 14.08 -1.73 -13.55
N THR A 60 13.93 -2.73 -12.69
CA THR A 60 14.77 -3.94 -12.72
C THR A 60 14.44 -4.85 -13.89
N LEU A 61 13.15 -5.03 -14.20
CA LEU A 61 12.67 -5.90 -15.28
C LEU A 61 11.78 -5.13 -16.28
N PRO A 62 12.34 -4.21 -17.08
CA PRO A 62 11.55 -3.34 -17.96
C PRO A 62 10.76 -4.09 -19.03
N ASN A 63 11.28 -5.24 -19.48
CA ASN A 63 10.66 -6.12 -20.47
C ASN A 63 10.18 -7.44 -19.85
N GLY A 64 10.04 -7.49 -18.52
CA GLY A 64 9.55 -8.69 -17.83
C GLY A 64 8.13 -9.07 -18.25
N SER A 65 7.83 -10.37 -18.22
CA SER A 65 6.44 -10.81 -18.34
C SER A 65 5.62 -10.28 -17.15
N PRO A 66 4.29 -10.12 -17.29
CA PRO A 66 3.45 -9.66 -16.19
C PRO A 66 3.67 -10.45 -14.89
N MET A 67 3.76 -11.78 -15.01
CA MET A 67 4.01 -12.66 -13.87
C MET A 67 5.38 -12.40 -13.23
N ALA A 68 6.45 -12.25 -14.04
CA ALA A 68 7.79 -12.01 -13.52
C ALA A 68 7.87 -10.67 -12.77
N ILE A 69 7.25 -9.61 -13.29
CA ILE A 69 7.21 -8.30 -12.65
C ILE A 69 6.37 -8.35 -11.37
N SER A 70 5.23 -9.05 -11.38
CA SER A 70 4.41 -9.25 -10.17
C SER A 70 5.16 -9.96 -9.06
N CYS A 71 5.84 -11.07 -9.37
CA CYS A 71 6.65 -11.80 -8.40
C CYS A 71 7.78 -10.91 -7.85
N LEU A 72 8.45 -10.16 -8.71
CA LEU A 72 9.52 -9.25 -8.28
C LEU A 72 9.00 -8.11 -7.39
N ALA A 73 7.83 -7.54 -7.71
CA ALA A 73 7.21 -6.51 -6.89
C ALA A 73 6.86 -7.02 -5.49
N ILE A 74 6.37 -8.25 -5.36
CA ILE A 74 6.12 -8.90 -4.05
C ILE A 74 7.43 -9.09 -3.29
N VAL A 75 8.49 -9.57 -3.95
CA VAL A 75 9.82 -9.71 -3.31
C VAL A 75 10.33 -8.36 -2.83
N TYR A 76 10.24 -7.31 -3.64
CA TYR A 76 10.66 -5.96 -3.24
C TYR A 76 9.78 -5.36 -2.14
N GLN A 77 8.50 -5.69 -2.09
CA GLN A 77 7.60 -5.28 -1.02
C GLN A 77 8.05 -5.89 0.32
N ILE A 78 8.27 -7.21 0.36
CA ILE A 78 8.75 -7.91 1.56
C ILE A 78 10.11 -7.38 1.99
N LEU A 79 11.03 -7.17 1.05
CA LEU A 79 12.35 -6.60 1.34
C LEU A 79 12.25 -5.18 1.90
N HIS A 80 11.38 -4.35 1.33
CA HIS A 80 11.14 -3.00 1.82
C HIS A 80 10.65 -3.03 3.27
N ASP A 81 9.68 -3.87 3.61
CA ASP A 81 9.14 -3.96 4.97
C ASP A 81 10.20 -4.40 5.99
N ILE A 82 11.00 -5.40 5.64
CA ILE A 82 12.09 -5.87 6.48
C ILE A 82 13.13 -4.75 6.68
N LEU A 83 13.50 -4.04 5.62
CA LEU A 83 14.46 -2.93 5.69
C LEU A 83 13.90 -1.76 6.49
N LEU A 84 12.64 -1.39 6.30
CA LEU A 84 11.97 -0.35 7.08
C LEU A 84 11.98 -0.73 8.57
N TYR A 85 11.65 -1.98 8.88
CA TYR A 85 11.64 -2.46 10.25
C TYR A 85 13.04 -2.41 10.89
N VAL A 86 14.03 -3.03 10.24
CA VAL A 86 15.39 -3.16 10.79
C VAL A 86 16.15 -1.83 10.81
N CYS A 87 16.07 -1.04 9.74
CA CYS A 87 16.88 0.17 9.58
C CYS A 87 16.21 1.44 10.14
N VAL A 88 14.88 1.46 10.30
CA VAL A 88 14.15 2.66 10.75
C VAL A 88 13.39 2.40 12.05
N VAL A 89 12.56 1.35 12.12
CA VAL A 89 11.68 1.14 13.27
C VAL A 89 12.44 0.74 14.54
N ILE A 90 13.41 -0.18 14.43
CA ILE A 90 14.22 -0.63 15.57
C ILE A 90 15.11 0.49 16.15
N PRO A 91 15.96 1.19 15.35
CA PRO A 91 16.97 2.08 15.90
C PRO A 91 16.45 3.45 16.33
N LEU A 92 15.34 3.93 15.77
CA LEU A 92 14.80 5.23 16.17
C LEU A 92 14.33 5.16 17.64
N PRO A 93 14.58 6.15 18.52
CA PRO A 93 14.01 6.19 19.87
C PRO A 93 12.48 6.37 19.88
N GLN A 94 11.82 6.04 20.99
CA GLN A 94 10.39 6.34 21.15
C GLN A 94 10.17 7.85 21.41
N GLY A 95 9.12 8.43 20.83
CA GLY A 95 8.74 9.84 21.01
C GLY A 95 9.32 10.79 19.96
N GLU A 96 10.22 10.31 19.10
CA GLU A 96 10.81 11.09 17.99
C GLU A 96 9.89 11.13 16.76
N ASN A 97 9.10 10.08 16.54
CA ASN A 97 8.20 10.00 15.39
C ASN A 97 6.98 9.16 15.73
N ALA A 98 5.81 9.79 15.74
CA ALA A 98 4.56 9.16 16.11
C ALA A 98 4.25 7.91 15.27
N ILE A 99 4.51 7.93 13.96
CA ILE A 99 4.24 6.80 13.05
C ILE A 99 5.08 5.59 13.45
N ILE A 100 6.37 5.81 13.70
CA ILE A 100 7.30 4.77 14.12
C ILE A 100 6.95 4.25 15.52
N ASP A 101 6.50 5.13 16.41
CA ASP A 101 6.01 4.76 17.74
C ASP A 101 4.80 3.84 17.65
N LEU A 102 3.88 4.11 16.72
CA LEU A 102 2.78 3.20 16.45
C LEU A 102 3.31 1.87 15.94
N PHE A 103 4.18 1.81 14.93
CA PHE A 103 4.72 0.53 14.44
C PHE A 103 5.35 -0.30 15.56
N LYS A 104 6.16 0.31 16.43
CA LYS A 104 6.76 -0.38 17.59
C LYS A 104 5.73 -1.00 18.53
N LYS A 105 4.58 -0.36 18.73
CA LYS A 105 3.49 -0.90 19.58
C LYS A 105 2.94 -2.24 19.05
N TYR A 106 3.06 -2.52 17.75
CA TYR A 106 2.45 -3.69 17.10
C TYR A 106 3.41 -4.78 16.64
N VAL A 107 4.72 -4.52 16.64
CA VAL A 107 5.76 -5.49 16.28
C VAL A 107 5.62 -6.82 17.04
N GLY A 108 5.16 -6.80 18.29
CA GLY A 108 4.95 -8.00 19.11
C GLY A 108 3.66 -8.78 18.86
N ARG A 109 2.74 -8.32 17.99
CA ARG A 109 1.38 -8.88 17.87
C ARG A 109 1.02 -9.53 16.54
N GLY A 110 1.81 -9.37 15.47
CA GLY A 110 1.33 -9.83 14.16
C GLY A 110 2.29 -9.81 12.96
N GLY A 111 3.62 -9.74 13.16
CA GLY A 111 4.57 -9.47 12.07
C GLY A 111 4.41 -10.33 10.81
N VAL A 112 4.17 -11.64 10.95
CA VAL A 112 3.99 -12.53 9.78
C VAL A 112 2.65 -12.29 9.06
N ALA A 113 1.58 -11.99 9.80
CA ALA A 113 0.27 -11.75 9.22
C ALA A 113 0.26 -10.46 8.39
N THR A 114 1.00 -9.43 8.83
CA THR A 114 1.18 -8.17 8.08
C THR A 114 1.87 -8.43 6.73
N LEU A 115 3.01 -9.13 6.72
CA LEU A 115 3.73 -9.45 5.49
C LEU A 115 2.87 -10.22 4.47
N VAL A 116 2.05 -11.16 4.95
CA VAL A 116 1.12 -11.92 4.10
C VAL A 116 0.02 -11.01 3.55
N GLY A 117 -0.56 -10.14 4.39
CA GLY A 117 -1.57 -9.18 3.97
C GLY A 117 -1.07 -8.25 2.87
N ASP A 118 0.12 -7.66 3.05
CA ASP A 118 0.70 -6.74 2.09
C ASP A 118 1.11 -7.43 0.77
N SER A 119 1.54 -8.69 0.84
CA SER A 119 1.78 -9.51 -0.35
C SER A 119 0.50 -9.76 -1.16
N ILE A 120 -0.63 -10.03 -0.50
CA ILE A 120 -1.94 -10.19 -1.15
C ILE A 120 -2.39 -8.87 -1.78
N MET A 121 -2.21 -7.75 -1.08
CA MET A 121 -2.50 -6.42 -1.60
C MET A 121 -1.65 -6.12 -2.85
N MET A 122 -0.34 -6.36 -2.78
CA MET A 122 0.57 -6.21 -3.92
C MET A 122 0.15 -7.05 -5.12
N ALA A 123 -0.17 -8.33 -4.92
CA ALA A 123 -0.67 -9.20 -5.99
C ALA A 123 -1.95 -8.66 -6.62
N THR A 124 -2.88 -8.16 -5.80
CA THR A 124 -4.14 -7.55 -6.24
C THR A 124 -3.89 -6.30 -7.08
N MET A 125 -3.02 -5.39 -6.61
CA MET A 125 -2.62 -4.19 -7.34
C MET A 125 -2.03 -4.55 -8.70
N MET A 126 -1.11 -5.51 -8.76
CA MET A 126 -0.50 -5.93 -10.03
C MET A 126 -1.53 -6.51 -11.01
N GLY A 127 -2.48 -7.31 -10.54
CA GLY A 127 -3.59 -7.81 -11.37
C GLY A 127 -4.45 -6.69 -11.96
N ILE A 128 -4.77 -5.68 -11.14
CA ILE A 128 -5.51 -4.49 -11.58
C ILE A 128 -4.69 -3.70 -12.61
N ILE A 129 -3.40 -3.43 -12.34
CA ILE A 129 -2.51 -2.68 -13.24
C ILE A 129 -2.50 -3.31 -14.63
N PHE A 130 -2.30 -4.62 -14.73
CA PHE A 130 -2.25 -5.30 -16.03
C PHE A 130 -3.61 -5.32 -16.76
N THR A 131 -4.71 -5.19 -16.01
CA THR A 131 -6.07 -5.10 -16.56
C THR A 131 -6.38 -3.70 -17.07
N ILE A 132 -6.06 -2.65 -16.31
CA ILE A 132 -6.45 -1.26 -16.61
C ILE A 132 -5.44 -0.50 -17.46
N ARG A 133 -4.21 -1.01 -17.64
CA ARG A 133 -3.17 -0.34 -18.46
C ARG A 133 -3.56 -0.09 -19.92
N LYS A 134 -4.59 -0.77 -20.41
CA LYS A 134 -5.17 -0.60 -21.76
C LYS A 134 -6.14 0.57 -21.87
N TYR A 135 -6.56 1.15 -20.74
CA TYR A 135 -7.46 2.31 -20.74
C TYR A 135 -6.74 3.58 -21.20
N THR A 136 -7.54 4.54 -21.68
CA THR A 136 -7.00 5.84 -22.10
C THR A 136 -6.48 6.61 -20.89
N LYS A 137 -5.53 7.53 -21.13
CA LYS A 137 -4.96 8.37 -20.06
C LYS A 137 -6.04 9.18 -19.33
N THR A 138 -7.04 9.67 -20.05
CA THR A 138 -8.16 10.43 -19.48
C THR A 138 -9.01 9.56 -18.55
N MET A 139 -9.30 8.32 -18.94
CA MET A 139 -10.04 7.38 -18.08
C MET A 139 -9.24 7.04 -16.81
N LEU A 140 -7.93 6.77 -16.94
CA LEU A 140 -7.07 6.50 -15.79
C LEU A 140 -6.98 7.70 -14.84
N ALA A 141 -6.83 8.91 -15.39
CA ALA A 141 -6.80 10.14 -14.60
C ALA A 141 -8.14 10.36 -13.87
N PHE A 142 -9.27 10.17 -14.54
CA PHE A 142 -10.58 10.23 -13.89
C PHE A 142 -10.72 9.22 -12.75
N LEU A 143 -10.37 7.96 -13.00
CA LEU A 143 -10.44 6.90 -11.98
C LEU A 143 -9.49 7.15 -10.81
N LEU A 144 -8.30 7.70 -11.06
CA LEU A 144 -7.36 8.10 -10.03
C LEU A 144 -7.95 9.20 -9.14
N MET A 145 -8.45 10.28 -9.75
CA MET A 145 -9.05 11.40 -9.02
C MET A 145 -10.28 10.96 -8.22
N LEU A 146 -11.12 10.10 -8.81
CA LEU A 146 -12.26 9.52 -8.12
C LEU A 146 -11.83 8.69 -6.90
N GLY A 147 -10.81 7.85 -7.05
CA GLY A 147 -10.28 7.05 -5.94
C GLY A 147 -9.71 7.90 -4.80
N ILE A 148 -8.91 8.94 -5.12
CA ILE A 148 -8.37 9.87 -4.11
C ILE A 148 -9.51 10.59 -3.38
N TYR A 149 -10.50 11.06 -4.14
CA TYR A 149 -11.71 11.67 -3.58
C TYR A 149 -12.43 10.70 -2.63
N SER A 150 -12.62 9.44 -3.02
CA SER A 150 -13.27 8.41 -2.21
C SER A 150 -12.52 8.07 -0.92
N ILE A 151 -11.19 7.94 -0.97
CA ILE A 151 -10.35 7.78 0.24
C ILE A 151 -10.58 8.94 1.21
N GLY A 152 -10.64 10.17 0.67
CA GLY A 152 -10.88 11.39 1.44
C GLY A 152 -12.11 11.32 2.35
N TYR A 153 -13.21 10.72 1.88
CA TYR A 153 -14.39 10.51 2.73
C TYR A 153 -14.27 9.28 3.62
N MET A 154 -13.72 8.20 3.09
CA MET A 154 -13.71 6.91 3.77
C MET A 154 -12.87 6.92 5.04
N VAL A 155 -11.74 7.62 5.02
CA VAL A 155 -10.84 7.75 6.17
C VAL A 155 -11.50 8.48 7.36
N TYR A 156 -12.44 9.38 7.11
CA TYR A 156 -13.16 10.14 8.14
C TYR A 156 -14.54 9.54 8.49
N SER A 157 -14.90 8.40 7.90
CA SER A 157 -16.12 7.65 8.23
C SER A 157 -15.89 6.60 9.31
#